data_AF-A0AA40W7S9-F1
#
_entry.id   AF-A0AA40W7S9-F1
#
_cell.length_a   1.000
_cell.length_b   1.000
_cell.length_c   1.000
_cell.angle_alpha   90.00
_cell.angle_beta   90.00
_cell.angle_gamma   90.00
#
_symmetry.space_group_name_H-M   'P 1'
#
loop_
_entity.id
_entity.type
_entity.pdbx_description
1 polymer ?
#
loop_
_entity_poly.entity_id
_entity_poly.type
_entity_poly.pdbx_seq_one_letter_code
_entity_poly.pdbx_strand_id
1 'polypeptide(L)' 'MTVPDANGADAGNVSIAENATQPVTGELTVTAPEGLATVKIGNVTLSVADLQALGTTPVVVNGTEGKLTLTGYDPATGKI' A
#
# COMPACT_ATOMS: atom_id res chain seq x y z
N MET A 1 -8.10 17.95 24.85
CA MET A 1 -9.05 16.84 25.04
C MET A 1 -8.55 15.68 24.23
N THR A 2 -8.43 14.50 24.82
CA THR A 2 -8.12 13.25 24.12
C THR A 2 -9.39 12.42 24.07
N VAL A 3 -9.77 11.92 22.90
CA VAL A 3 -10.86 10.95 22.80
C VAL A 3 -10.33 9.60 23.27
N PRO A 4 -11.02 8.91 24.20
CA PRO A 4 -10.61 7.58 24.66
C PRO A 4 -10.86 6.52 23.58
N ASP A 5 -9.93 5.59 23.44
CA ASP A 5 -10.10 4.40 22.60
C ASP A 5 -11.22 3.50 23.16
N ALA A 6 -12.14 3.08 22.29
CA ALA A 6 -13.35 2.35 22.66
C ALA A 6 -13.26 0.83 22.41
N ASN A 7 -12.15 0.33 21.82
CA ASN A 7 -12.00 -1.09 21.51
C ASN A 7 -11.28 -1.91 22.60
N GLY A 8 -10.80 -1.27 23.68
CA GLY A 8 -10.19 -1.97 24.83
C GLY A 8 -8.72 -2.32 24.64
N ALA A 9 -8.32 -3.54 24.99
CA ALA A 9 -6.94 -4.03 24.89
C ALA A 9 -6.70 -4.89 23.63
N ASP A 10 -7.73 -5.07 22.80
CA ASP A 10 -7.61 -5.77 21.53
C ASP A 10 -6.66 -5.02 20.61
N ALA A 11 -5.70 -5.74 20.03
CA ALA A 11 -4.88 -5.19 18.98
C ALA A 11 -5.80 -4.87 17.78
N GLY A 12 -6.10 -3.59 17.55
CA GLY A 12 -6.75 -3.17 16.32
C GLY A 12 -5.92 -3.54 15.10
N ASN A 13 -6.48 -3.33 13.89
CA ASN A 13 -5.64 -3.09 12.72
C ASN A 13 -4.75 -1.85 12.97
N VAL A 14 -3.99 -1.40 11.96
CA VAL A 14 -3.22 -0.15 12.09
C VAL A 14 -4.14 0.96 12.60
N SER A 15 -3.94 1.34 13.87
CA SER A 15 -4.80 2.29 14.55
C SER A 15 -4.44 3.68 14.03
N ILE A 16 -5.34 4.27 13.26
CA ILE A 16 -5.18 5.64 12.79
C ILE A 16 -5.72 6.54 13.91
N ALA A 17 -4.85 7.31 14.55
CA ALA A 17 -5.26 8.30 15.52
C ALA A 17 -6.22 9.31 14.85
N GLU A 18 -7.24 9.77 15.56
CA GLU A 18 -8.26 10.68 15.00
C GLU A 18 -7.66 12.02 14.54
N ASN A 19 -6.49 12.39 15.06
CA ASN A 19 -5.70 13.54 14.66
C ASN A 19 -4.52 13.19 13.75
N ALA A 20 -4.52 12.01 13.11
CA ALA A 20 -3.47 11.59 12.21
C ALA A 20 -3.40 12.54 11.01
N THR A 21 -2.22 13.11 10.80
CA THR A 21 -1.90 13.97 9.66
C THR A 21 -0.99 13.27 8.64
N GLN A 22 -0.54 12.05 8.95
CA GLN A 22 0.37 11.26 8.13
C GLN A 22 -0.36 10.05 7.54
N PRO A 23 -0.06 9.68 6.28
CA PRO A 23 -0.60 8.46 5.70
C PRO A 23 -0.07 7.21 6.41
N VAL A 24 -0.90 6.18 6.47
CA VAL A 24 -0.48 4.85 6.92
C VAL A 24 0.37 4.20 5.83
N THR A 25 1.48 3.59 6.22
CA THR A 25 2.32 2.77 5.34
C THR A 25 2.06 1.29 5.56
N GLY A 26 2.33 0.48 4.55
CA GLY A 26 2.18 -0.96 4.57
C GLY A 26 2.90 -1.60 3.39
N GLU A 27 2.88 -2.93 3.32
CA GLU A 27 3.49 -3.70 2.24
C GLU A 27 2.46 -4.65 1.62
N LEU A 28 2.53 -4.85 0.30
CA LEU A 28 1.83 -5.90 -0.41
C LEU A 28 2.87 -6.86 -0.99
N THR A 29 2.68 -8.18 -0.86
CA THR A 29 3.57 -9.17 -1.48
C THR A 29 2.89 -9.84 -2.67
N VAL A 30 3.57 -9.85 -3.82
CA VAL A 30 3.16 -10.54 -5.03
C VAL A 30 4.10 -11.73 -5.27
N THR A 31 3.55 -12.94 -5.38
CA THR A 31 4.33 -14.16 -5.66
C THR A 31 4.03 -14.67 -7.06
N ALA A 32 5.06 -14.73 -7.90
CA ALA A 32 4.96 -15.21 -9.28
C ALA A 32 6.18 -16.10 -9.61
N PRO A 33 6.15 -17.40 -9.29
CA PRO A 33 7.30 -18.30 -9.43
C PRO A 33 7.83 -18.42 -10.86
N GLU A 34 6.91 -18.37 -11.83
CA GLU A 34 7.20 -18.46 -13.26
C GLU A 34 7.45 -17.08 -13.90
N GLY A 35 7.55 -16.02 -13.10
CA GLY A 35 7.74 -14.65 -13.54
C GLY A 35 6.46 -13.80 -13.50
N LEU A 36 6.65 -12.49 -13.31
CA LEU A 36 5.59 -11.49 -13.24
C LEU A 36 5.48 -10.76 -14.58
N ALA A 37 4.28 -10.67 -15.16
CA ALA A 37 4.04 -9.89 -16.38
C ALA A 37 3.42 -8.52 -16.05
N THR A 38 2.32 -8.54 -15.27
CA THR A 38 1.61 -7.34 -14.85
C THR A 38 1.01 -7.52 -13.45
N VAL A 39 0.77 -6.40 -12.77
CA VAL A 39 0.03 -6.33 -11.51
C VAL A 39 -1.13 -5.36 -11.69
N LYS A 40 -2.33 -5.77 -11.31
CA LYS A 40 -3.51 -4.90 -11.34
C LYS A 40 -3.95 -4.59 -9.92
N ILE A 41 -4.01 -3.29 -9.58
CA ILE A 41 -4.48 -2.79 -8.29
C ILE A 41 -5.61 -1.80 -8.57
N GLY A 42 -6.83 -2.18 -8.19
CA GLY A 42 -8.03 -1.42 -8.51
C GLY A 42 -8.23 -1.25 -10.02
N ASN A 43 -8.16 0.00 -10.48
CA ASN A 43 -8.30 0.40 -11.89
C ASN A 43 -6.95 0.62 -12.59
N VAL A 44 -5.82 0.48 -11.88
CA VAL A 44 -4.48 0.65 -12.45
C VAL A 44 -3.88 -0.71 -12.78
N THR A 45 -3.35 -0.85 -13.99
CA THR A 45 -2.55 -2.01 -14.41
C THR A 45 -1.12 -1.56 -14.60
N LEU A 46 -0.20 -2.21 -13.91
CA LEU A 46 1.24 -1.92 -13.89
C LEU A 46 1.98 -3.03 -14.61
N SER A 47 2.85 -2.66 -15.54
CA SER A 47 3.86 -3.56 -16.08
C SER A 47 5.02 -3.73 -15.11
N VAL A 48 5.90 -4.71 -15.37
CA VAL A 48 7.15 -4.86 -14.58
C VAL A 48 8.00 -3.58 -14.61
N ALA A 49 8.05 -2.87 -15.74
CA ALA A 49 8.79 -1.63 -15.86
C ALA A 49 8.21 -0.51 -14.97
N ASP A 50 6.88 -0.42 -14.91
CA ASP A 50 6.20 0.56 -14.05
C ASP A 50 6.47 0.26 -12.56
N LEU A 51 6.46 -1.02 -12.18
CA LEU A 51 6.80 -1.46 -10.82
C LEU A 51 8.24 -1.07 -10.46
N GLN A 52 9.21 -1.32 -11.34
CA GLN A 52 10.61 -0.95 -11.12
C GLN A 52 10.82 0.57 -11.04
N ALA A 53 9.94 1.36 -11.67
CA ALA A 53 10.00 2.81 -11.63
C ALA A 53 9.36 3.43 -10.38
N LEU A 54 8.63 2.68 -9.54
CA LEU A 54 7.88 3.23 -8.40
C LEU A 54 8.74 4.01 -7.40
N GLY A 55 10.02 3.64 -7.26
CA GLY A 55 10.98 4.33 -6.37
C GLY A 55 11.31 5.77 -6.81
N THR A 56 11.12 6.12 -8.08
CA THR A 56 11.33 7.47 -8.61
C THR A 56 10.05 8.11 -9.16
N THR A 57 9.10 7.29 -9.59
CA THR A 57 7.80 7.69 -10.13
C THR A 57 6.68 6.94 -9.39
N PRO A 58 6.27 7.44 -8.21
CA PRO A 58 5.19 6.83 -7.46
C PRO A 58 3.88 6.81 -8.24
N VAL A 59 3.10 5.74 -8.08
CA VAL A 59 1.80 5.59 -8.72
C VAL A 59 0.69 5.70 -7.68
N VAL A 60 -0.32 6.51 -7.98
CA VAL A 60 -1.51 6.69 -7.12
C VAL A 60 -2.69 5.92 -7.68
N VAL A 61 -3.21 4.98 -6.90
CA VAL A 61 -4.48 4.30 -7.15
C VAL A 61 -5.57 5.01 -6.34
N ASN A 62 -6.56 5.57 -7.03
CA ASN A 62 -7.69 6.23 -6.37
C ASN A 62 -8.79 5.20 -6.08
N GLY A 63 -9.07 4.99 -4.79
CA GLY A 63 -10.22 4.22 -4.30
C GLY A 63 -11.38 5.14 -3.90
N THR A 64 -12.50 4.54 -3.52
CA THR A 64 -13.68 5.26 -3.02
C THR A 64 -13.49 5.80 -1.60
N GLU A 65 -12.61 5.17 -0.82
CA GLU A 65 -12.33 5.51 0.59
C GLU A 65 -11.03 6.31 0.76
N GLY A 66 -10.25 6.50 -0.30
CA GLY A 66 -8.96 7.20 -0.21
C GLY A 66 -8.01 6.94 -1.37
N LYS A 67 -6.74 7.28 -1.17
CA LYS A 67 -5.66 7.09 -2.14
C LYS A 67 -4.66 6.08 -1.61
N LEU A 68 -4.31 5.10 -2.44
CA LEU A 68 -3.18 4.21 -2.22
C LEU A 68 -2.02 4.69 -3.10
N THR A 69 -0.91 5.08 -2.49
CA THR A 69 0.31 5.48 -3.21
C THR A 69 1.31 4.35 -3.15
N LEU A 70 1.68 3.82 -4.32
CA LEU A 70 2.71 2.80 -4.48
C LEU A 70 4.05 3.50 -4.70
N THR A 71 5.04 3.19 -3.86
CA THR A 71 6.32 3.94 -3.81
C THR A 71 7.54 3.08 -4.04
N GLY A 72 7.40 1.76 -4.16
CA GLY A 72 8.52 0.86 -4.40
C GLY A 72 8.08 -0.49 -4.93
N TYR A 73 9.05 -1.24 -5.43
CA TYR A 73 8.91 -2.66 -5.73
C TYR A 73 10.26 -3.33 -5.56
N ASP A 74 10.31 -4.42 -4.78
CA ASP A 74 11.47 -5.29 -4.67
C ASP A 74 11.22 -6.58 -5.49
N PRO A 75 11.89 -6.76 -6.64
CA PRO A 75 11.73 -7.94 -7.47
C PRO A 75 12.23 -9.24 -6.84
N ALA A 76 13.11 -9.18 -5.84
CA ALA A 76 13.62 -10.39 -5.18
C ALA A 76 12.60 -10.96 -4.19
N THR A 77 11.84 -10.10 -3.51
CA THR A 77 10.84 -10.49 -2.50
C THR A 77 9.40 -10.37 -2.99
N GLY A 78 9.17 -9.68 -4.10
CA GLY A 78 7.84 -9.40 -4.65
C GLY A 78 7.08 -8.33 -3.86
N LYS A 79 7.75 -7.57 -2.99
CA LYS A 79 7.13 -6.56 -2.14
C LYS A 79 6.89 -5.25 -2.88
N ILE A 80 5.71 -4.67 -2.70
CA ILE A 80 5.28 -3.35 -3.18
C ILE A 80 4.97 -2.48 -1.97
#